data_AF-A0A0U1LLD4-F1
#
_entry.id   AF-A0A0U1LLD4-F1
#
_cell.length_a   1.000
_cell.length_b   1.000
_cell.length_c   1.000
_cell.angle_alpha   90.00
_cell.angle_beta   90.00
_cell.angle_gamma   90.00
#
_symmetry.space_group_name_H-M   'P 1'
#
loop_
_entity.id
_entity.type
_entity.pdbx_description
1 polymer ?
#
loop_
_entity_poly.entity_id
_entity_poly.type
_entity_poly.pdbx_seq_one_letter_code
_entity_poly.pdbx_strand_id
1 'polypeptide(L)'
;MAQICTPEYGYEGYSYMVEGQCDLDNITAGCTTVNGSISMSVNYTGGFYLPNIRNITGNIRWYLSEPLDAVPKTTSMHLPDLEFLGGTLDVSSIPTLQSFVAPQLQTVEWAANIEYAQEVDLRSLVDLEYLTITGNVSSLRLDSLRQVRQDILICNMDECDSKNSPNGVLNVSLPALHDTGHLNAEGRFSSFDTPNLTNLTGFGTAFYNIKLVTSGEAPINISFPELKYIQGEDLQSISVSIPDISNMTAWFSVNAYNQLDINLPFQEAQDILLTGNISSVQFPNLTSVDTFTVNSVASLDLMFGVVVGVVIGLL
;
A
#
# COMPACT_ATOMS: atom_id res chain seq x y z
N MET A 1 -8.33 -22.31 28.01
CA MET A 1 -9.15 -21.13 28.36
C MET A 1 -8.40 -19.93 27.83
N ALA A 2 -9.06 -18.97 27.18
CA ALA A 2 -8.38 -17.75 26.76
C ALA A 2 -7.98 -16.96 28.01
N GLN A 3 -6.68 -16.76 28.21
CA GLN A 3 -6.16 -16.02 29.36
C GLN A 3 -5.84 -14.60 28.91
N ILE A 4 -6.55 -13.65 29.50
CA ILE A 4 -6.39 -12.22 29.24
C ILE A 4 -5.34 -11.69 30.21
N CYS A 5 -4.33 -11.02 29.66
CA CYS A 5 -3.25 -10.41 30.41
C CYS A 5 -3.28 -8.90 30.18
N THR A 6 -3.37 -8.14 31.26
CA THR A 6 -3.35 -6.68 31.24
C THR A 6 -2.00 -6.25 31.82
N PRO A 7 -1.15 -5.52 31.06
CA PRO A 7 0.07 -4.94 31.62
C PRO A 7 -0.28 -3.92 32.70
N GLU A 8 0.69 -3.59 33.56
CA GLU A 8 0.51 -2.48 34.51
C GLU A 8 0.41 -1.14 33.76
N TYR A 9 -0.32 -0.19 34.34
CA TYR A 9 -0.42 1.15 33.77
C TYR A 9 0.90 1.89 33.97
N GLY A 10 1.61 2.16 32.88
CA GLY A 10 2.89 2.86 32.85
C GLY A 10 2.82 4.18 32.10
N TYR A 11 4.01 4.70 31.77
CA TYR A 11 4.16 5.92 30.98
C TYR A 11 3.54 5.81 29.58
N GLU A 12 3.64 4.63 28.96
CA GLU A 12 3.04 4.30 27.65
C GLU A 12 1.61 3.75 27.78
N GLY A 13 0.93 4.04 28.89
CA GLY A 13 -0.36 3.46 29.24
C GLY A 13 -0.26 1.98 29.58
N TYR A 14 -1.27 1.20 29.19
CA TYR A 14 -1.26 -0.26 29.37
C TYR A 14 -0.38 -0.91 28.29
N SER A 15 0.94 -0.95 28.51
CA SER A 15 1.90 -1.56 27.57
C SER A 15 2.91 -2.45 28.27
N TYR A 16 3.14 -3.65 27.72
CA TYR A 16 4.35 -4.40 28.04
C TYR A 16 5.54 -3.75 27.33
N MET A 17 6.61 -3.47 28.07
CA MET A 17 7.89 -3.04 27.51
C MET A 17 8.78 -4.28 27.41
N VAL A 18 9.24 -4.61 26.21
CA VAL A 18 10.05 -5.81 25.98
C VAL A 18 11.46 -5.43 25.54
N GLU A 19 12.45 -5.95 26.25
CA GLU A 19 13.88 -5.72 25.97
C GLU A 19 14.51 -6.91 25.26
N GLY A 20 13.90 -8.09 25.36
CA GLY A 20 14.33 -9.28 24.63
C GLY A 20 13.25 -10.36 24.52
N GLN A 21 13.62 -11.48 23.88
CA GLN A 21 12.72 -12.62 23.68
C GLN A 21 12.20 -13.20 25.00
N CYS A 22 12.99 -13.18 26.09
CA CYS A 22 12.56 -13.66 27.40
C CYS A 22 11.30 -12.95 27.93
N ASP A 23 11.13 -11.65 27.64
CA ASP A 23 9.94 -10.90 28.06
C ASP A 23 8.70 -11.37 27.29
N LEU A 24 8.87 -11.62 25.99
CA LEU A 24 7.82 -12.19 25.14
C LEU A 24 7.47 -13.61 25.59
N ASP A 25 8.46 -14.44 25.92
CA ASP A 25 8.25 -15.81 26.41
C ASP A 25 7.41 -15.82 27.70
N ASN A 26 7.67 -14.86 28.61
CA ASN A 26 6.87 -14.71 29.83
C ASN A 26 5.42 -14.32 29.55
N ILE A 27 5.18 -13.44 28.56
CA ILE A 27 3.82 -13.07 28.14
C ILE A 27 3.14 -14.30 27.50
N THR A 28 3.79 -14.96 26.56
CA THR A 28 3.21 -16.05 25.77
C THR A 28 3.03 -17.36 26.56
N ALA A 29 3.70 -17.52 27.70
CA ALA A 29 3.53 -18.66 28.61
C ALA A 29 2.16 -18.68 29.30
N GLY A 30 1.53 -17.52 29.48
CA GLY A 30 0.30 -17.38 30.26
C GLY A 30 -0.79 -16.58 29.57
N CYS A 31 -0.61 -16.13 28.34
CA CYS A 31 -1.55 -15.20 27.71
C CYS A 31 -1.94 -15.71 26.33
N THR A 32 -3.21 -15.56 25.99
CA THR A 32 -3.72 -15.67 24.61
C THR A 32 -4.27 -14.34 24.11
N THR A 33 -4.53 -13.40 25.02
CA THR A 33 -5.01 -12.07 24.72
C THR A 33 -4.29 -11.05 25.57
N VAL A 34 -3.69 -10.04 24.95
CA VAL A 34 -3.09 -8.89 25.63
C VAL A 34 -4.11 -7.76 25.60
N ASN A 35 -4.57 -7.35 26.78
CA ASN A 35 -5.42 -6.19 26.95
C ASN A 35 -4.56 -4.92 27.13
N GLY A 36 -3.90 -4.51 26.06
CA GLY A 36 -2.92 -3.43 26.05
C GLY A 36 -2.06 -3.48 24.81
N SER A 37 -0.91 -2.80 24.86
CA SER A 37 0.09 -2.77 23.79
C SER A 37 1.30 -3.65 24.13
N ILE A 38 2.08 -4.00 23.12
CA ILE A 38 3.43 -4.54 23.26
C ILE A 38 4.38 -3.55 22.59
N SER A 39 5.30 -2.99 23.36
CA SER A 39 6.26 -1.99 22.91
C SER A 39 7.68 -2.53 23.03
N MET A 40 8.36 -2.65 21.90
CA MET A 40 9.75 -3.08 21.81
C MET A 40 10.69 -1.95 22.23
N SER A 41 11.65 -2.25 23.10
CA SER A 41 12.68 -1.32 23.54
C SER A 41 13.70 -1.04 22.43
N VAL A 42 14.32 0.15 22.46
CA VAL A 42 15.43 0.52 21.56
C VAL A 42 16.63 -0.43 21.65
N ASN A 43 16.77 -1.15 22.77
CA ASN A 43 17.85 -2.10 23.00
C ASN A 43 17.52 -3.52 22.52
N TYR A 44 16.31 -3.76 21.99
CA TYR A 44 15.91 -5.07 21.51
C TYR A 44 16.78 -5.51 20.32
N THR A 45 17.26 -6.74 20.36
CA THR A 45 18.11 -7.33 19.32
C THR A 45 17.63 -8.74 18.98
N GLY A 46 17.98 -9.23 17.79
CA GLY A 46 17.66 -10.60 17.39
C GLY A 46 16.29 -10.72 16.73
N GLY A 47 15.59 -11.82 16.96
CA GLY A 47 14.25 -12.06 16.41
C GLY A 47 13.17 -11.77 17.45
N PHE A 48 12.07 -11.17 17.02
CA PHE A 48 10.85 -10.97 17.81
C PHE A 48 9.86 -12.10 17.49
N TYR A 49 9.68 -13.04 18.42
CA TYR A 49 8.77 -14.17 18.25
C TYR A 49 7.66 -14.11 19.30
N LEU A 50 6.40 -14.02 18.85
CA LEU A 50 5.22 -13.91 19.73
C LEU A 50 4.20 -15.01 19.44
N PRO A 51 4.44 -16.27 19.85
CA PRO A 51 3.48 -17.36 19.70
C PRO A 51 2.31 -17.25 20.70
N ASN A 52 1.26 -18.03 20.47
CA ASN A 52 0.07 -18.21 21.33
C ASN A 52 -0.83 -16.98 21.55
N ILE A 53 -0.36 -15.76 21.28
CA ILE A 53 -1.15 -14.54 21.37
C ILE A 53 -1.99 -14.39 20.13
N ARG A 54 -3.31 -14.40 20.31
CA ARG A 54 -4.28 -14.25 19.23
C ARG A 54 -4.83 -12.85 19.09
N ASN A 55 -4.96 -12.14 20.22
CA ASN A 55 -5.59 -10.83 20.24
C ASN A 55 -4.73 -9.84 21.04
N ILE A 56 -4.54 -8.66 20.49
CA ILE A 56 -3.93 -7.52 21.19
C ILE A 56 -4.89 -6.34 21.02
N THR A 57 -5.37 -5.75 22.12
CA THR A 57 -6.34 -4.65 22.05
C THR A 57 -5.70 -3.29 21.73
N GLY A 58 -4.41 -3.15 21.98
CA GLY A 58 -3.63 -1.95 21.68
C GLY A 58 -2.70 -2.13 20.49
N ASN A 59 -1.50 -1.57 20.60
CA ASN A 59 -0.53 -1.48 19.52
C ASN A 59 0.56 -2.55 19.61
N ILE A 60 1.17 -2.89 18.48
CA ILE A 60 2.52 -3.44 18.44
C ILE A 60 3.41 -2.35 17.86
N ARG A 61 4.36 -1.85 18.63
CA ARG A 61 5.28 -0.80 18.18
C ARG A 61 6.64 -0.94 18.83
N TRP A 62 7.59 -0.09 18.48
CA TRP A 62 8.76 0.14 19.31
C TRP A 62 8.72 1.54 19.93
N TYR A 63 9.36 1.67 21.08
CA TYR A 63 9.39 2.91 21.83
C TYR A 63 10.59 3.76 21.43
N LEU A 64 10.33 4.96 20.92
CA LEU A 64 11.36 5.97 20.69
C LEU A 64 11.79 6.57 22.03
N SER A 65 12.88 6.06 22.59
CA SER A 65 13.55 6.68 23.75
C SER A 65 14.59 7.68 23.27
N GLU A 66 14.74 8.82 23.94
CA GLU A 66 15.91 9.66 23.72
C GLU A 66 17.21 8.87 24.05
N PRO A 67 18.29 9.03 23.26
CA PRO A 67 18.43 9.92 22.10
C PRO A 67 17.75 9.37 20.83
N LEU A 68 17.28 10.28 19.97
CA LEU A 68 16.51 10.02 18.74
C LEU A 68 17.17 9.08 17.72
N ASP A 69 18.45 8.75 17.89
CA ASP A 69 19.22 7.87 16.99
C ASP A 69 19.19 6.39 17.42
N ALA A 70 18.59 6.07 18.57
CA ALA A 70 18.52 4.70 19.08
C ALA A 70 17.31 3.97 18.50
N VAL A 71 17.56 3.07 17.55
CA VAL A 71 16.55 2.16 16.97
C VAL A 71 16.82 0.71 17.38
N PRO A 72 15.76 -0.10 17.59
CA PRO A 72 15.91 -1.54 17.79
C PRO A 72 16.72 -2.18 16.67
N LYS A 73 17.41 -3.28 16.98
CA LYS A 73 18.17 -4.07 16.00
C LYS A 73 17.51 -5.43 15.77
N THR A 74 16.19 -5.42 15.68
CA THR A 74 15.43 -6.62 15.37
C THR A 74 15.66 -7.00 13.91
N THR A 75 15.78 -8.29 13.64
CA THR A 75 16.08 -8.85 12.32
C THR A 75 14.89 -9.55 11.70
N SER A 76 13.96 -10.03 12.52
CA SER A 76 12.74 -10.70 12.08
C SER A 76 11.64 -10.48 13.10
N MET A 77 10.40 -10.33 12.66
CA MET A 77 9.22 -10.36 13.52
C MET A 77 8.27 -11.47 13.05
N HIS A 78 7.91 -12.37 13.96
CA HIS A 78 7.05 -13.51 13.66
C HIS A 78 5.94 -13.64 14.70
N LEU A 79 4.70 -13.44 14.25
CA LEU A 79 3.46 -13.40 15.02
C LEU A 79 2.54 -14.52 14.52
N PRO A 80 2.90 -15.80 14.72
CA PRO A 80 2.30 -16.93 14.00
C PRO A 80 0.81 -17.15 14.31
N ASP A 81 0.37 -16.78 15.51
CA ASP A 81 -0.98 -17.03 16.01
C ASP A 81 -1.83 -15.77 16.14
N LEU A 82 -1.27 -14.59 15.84
CA LEU A 82 -1.98 -13.32 15.99
C LEU A 82 -3.09 -13.23 14.95
N GLU A 83 -4.33 -13.04 15.40
CA GLU A 83 -5.54 -12.97 14.59
C GLU A 83 -6.07 -11.53 14.52
N PHE A 84 -5.97 -10.76 15.62
CA PHE A 84 -6.54 -9.41 15.74
C PHE A 84 -5.62 -8.44 16.47
N LEU A 85 -5.49 -7.23 15.92
CA LEU A 85 -4.81 -6.09 16.53
C LEU A 85 -5.75 -4.87 16.56
N GLY A 86 -6.11 -4.41 17.76
CA GLY A 86 -7.04 -3.28 17.97
C GLY A 86 -6.43 -1.89 17.78
N GLY A 87 -5.12 -1.81 17.55
CA GLY A 87 -4.42 -0.55 17.35
C GLY A 87 -3.56 -0.55 16.09
N THR A 88 -2.43 0.15 16.18
CA THR A 88 -1.44 0.25 15.12
C THR A 88 -0.40 -0.86 15.24
N LEU A 89 -0.06 -1.47 14.11
CA LEU A 89 1.18 -2.21 13.91
C LEU A 89 2.22 -1.24 13.36
N ASP A 90 3.19 -0.82 14.16
CA ASP A 90 4.22 0.14 13.77
C ASP A 90 5.62 -0.49 13.92
N VAL A 91 6.17 -0.90 12.78
CA VAL A 91 7.52 -1.45 12.65
C VAL A 91 8.29 -0.63 11.62
N SER A 92 8.18 0.69 11.75
CA SER A 92 8.94 1.66 10.95
C SER A 92 10.34 1.88 11.50
N SER A 93 11.26 2.43 10.68
CA SER A 93 12.58 2.87 11.14
C SER A 93 13.45 1.80 11.80
N ILE A 94 13.34 0.53 11.37
CA ILE A 94 14.22 -0.58 11.79
C ILE A 94 15.02 -1.10 10.58
N PRO A 95 16.17 -0.51 10.23
CA PRO A 95 16.93 -0.89 9.02
C PRO A 95 17.45 -2.33 9.02
N THR A 96 17.54 -2.97 10.19
CA THR A 96 17.98 -4.36 10.32
C THR A 96 16.88 -5.38 10.06
N LEU A 97 15.62 -4.96 9.96
CA LEU A 97 14.48 -5.85 9.78
C LEU A 97 14.51 -6.48 8.39
N GLN A 98 14.53 -7.81 8.33
CA GLN A 98 14.55 -8.57 7.08
C GLN A 98 13.19 -9.20 6.78
N SER A 99 12.46 -9.65 7.79
CA SER A 99 11.19 -10.35 7.62
C SER A 99 10.15 -9.92 8.65
N PHE A 100 8.92 -9.76 8.19
CA PHE A 100 7.73 -9.57 9.01
C PHE A 100 6.68 -10.62 8.61
N VAL A 101 6.31 -11.51 9.53
CA VAL A 101 5.45 -12.67 9.24
C VAL A 101 4.33 -12.73 10.28
N ALA A 102 3.09 -12.46 9.87
CA ALA A 102 1.89 -12.60 10.69
C ALA A 102 0.77 -13.28 9.87
N PRO A 103 0.92 -14.57 9.57
CA PRO A 103 0.15 -15.25 8.54
C PRO A 103 -1.31 -15.52 8.94
N GLN A 104 -1.67 -15.34 10.22
CA GLN A 104 -3.03 -15.48 10.73
C GLN A 104 -3.70 -14.13 11.04
N LEU A 105 -2.98 -13.01 10.89
CA LEU A 105 -3.49 -11.68 11.25
C LEU A 105 -4.58 -11.31 10.25
N GLN A 106 -5.81 -11.16 10.74
CA GLN A 106 -6.99 -10.90 9.92
C GLN A 106 -7.38 -9.42 9.93
N THR A 107 -7.23 -8.76 11.07
CA THR A 107 -7.69 -7.37 11.24
C THR A 107 -6.67 -6.56 12.01
N VAL A 108 -6.39 -5.36 11.48
CA VAL A 108 -5.69 -4.29 12.19
C VAL A 108 -6.65 -3.10 12.20
N GLU A 109 -7.16 -2.72 13.37
CA GLU A 109 -8.25 -1.72 13.43
C GLU A 109 -7.83 -0.31 12.96
N TRP A 110 -6.52 -0.01 12.96
CA TRP A 110 -6.01 1.29 12.53
C TRP A 110 -5.03 1.18 11.37
N ALA A 111 -3.72 1.13 11.65
CA ALA A 111 -2.69 1.21 10.62
C ALA A 111 -1.67 0.08 10.74
N ALA A 112 -1.15 -0.36 9.60
CA ALA A 112 0.02 -1.23 9.52
C ALA A 112 1.14 -0.49 8.77
N ASN A 113 2.16 -0.08 9.50
CA ASN A 113 3.35 0.62 9.00
C ASN A 113 4.56 -0.31 9.14
N ILE A 114 5.08 -0.80 8.02
CA ILE A 114 6.20 -1.74 7.97
C ILE A 114 7.26 -1.18 7.03
N GLU A 115 8.45 -0.90 7.55
CA GLU A 115 9.55 -0.37 6.75
C GLU A 115 10.74 -1.33 6.75
N TYR A 116 11.56 -1.27 5.70
CA TYR A 116 12.81 -2.01 5.51
C TYR A 116 12.71 -3.54 5.39
N ALA A 117 11.61 -4.17 5.78
CA ALA A 117 11.41 -5.61 5.64
C ALA A 117 11.51 -6.06 4.18
N GLN A 118 12.32 -7.08 3.90
CA GLN A 118 12.44 -7.69 2.56
C GLN A 118 11.29 -8.63 2.26
N GLU A 119 10.81 -9.35 3.28
CA GLU A 119 9.68 -10.25 3.22
C GLU A 119 8.57 -9.77 4.17
N VAL A 120 7.38 -9.56 3.63
CA VAL A 120 6.17 -9.25 4.40
C VAL A 120 5.08 -10.27 4.07
N ASP A 121 4.70 -11.06 5.07
CA ASP A 121 3.63 -12.06 4.96
C ASP A 121 2.46 -11.74 5.89
N LEU A 122 1.44 -11.14 5.29
CA LEU A 122 0.17 -10.75 5.88
C LEU A 122 -0.98 -11.43 5.12
N ARG A 123 -0.76 -12.66 4.65
CA ARG A 123 -1.67 -13.37 3.72
C ARG A 123 -3.14 -13.45 4.15
N SER A 124 -3.42 -13.40 5.46
CA SER A 124 -4.76 -13.48 6.02
C SER A 124 -5.37 -12.13 6.37
N LEU A 125 -4.64 -11.02 6.21
CA LEU A 125 -5.13 -9.68 6.52
C LEU A 125 -6.29 -9.35 5.59
N VAL A 126 -7.44 -8.97 6.16
CA VAL A 126 -8.69 -8.72 5.43
C VAL A 126 -8.97 -7.23 5.35
N ASP A 127 -8.85 -6.52 6.47
CA ASP A 127 -9.23 -5.12 6.57
C ASP A 127 -8.39 -4.31 7.57
N LEU A 128 -8.20 -3.03 7.22
CA LEU A 128 -7.56 -1.99 8.02
C LEU A 128 -7.88 -0.58 7.49
N GLU A 129 -7.50 0.47 8.21
CA GLU A 129 -7.67 1.86 7.76
C GLU A 129 -6.52 2.29 6.82
N TYR A 130 -5.27 2.06 7.24
CA TYR A 130 -4.07 2.48 6.51
C TYR A 130 -3.05 1.35 6.38
N LEU A 131 -2.52 1.15 5.18
CA LEU A 131 -1.44 0.20 4.91
C LEU A 131 -0.24 0.93 4.33
N THR A 132 0.91 0.87 5.02
CA THR A 132 2.18 1.44 4.54
C THR A 132 3.27 0.37 4.59
N ILE A 133 3.81 0.03 3.42
CA ILE A 133 4.93 -0.90 3.26
C ILE A 133 6.01 -0.23 2.43
N THR A 134 7.14 0.15 3.04
CA THR A 134 8.21 0.92 2.39
C THR A 134 9.61 0.30 2.55
N GLY A 135 10.58 0.72 1.73
CA GLY A 135 12.00 0.34 1.85
C GLY A 135 12.40 -0.85 0.98
N ASN A 136 12.95 -1.92 1.59
CA ASN A 136 13.63 -3.02 0.88
C ASN A 136 12.71 -4.19 0.49
N VAL A 137 11.40 -3.99 0.41
CA VAL A 137 10.45 -5.08 0.16
C VAL A 137 10.67 -5.72 -1.21
N SER A 138 10.82 -7.05 -1.20
CA SER A 138 11.05 -7.89 -2.39
C SER A 138 10.02 -9.02 -2.51
N SER A 139 9.40 -9.40 -1.39
CA SER A 139 8.30 -10.37 -1.32
C SER A 139 7.20 -9.80 -0.44
N LEU A 140 5.99 -9.70 -0.99
CA LEU A 140 4.82 -9.17 -0.33
C LEU A 140 3.63 -10.10 -0.54
N ARG A 141 2.98 -10.54 0.56
CA ARG A 141 1.78 -11.37 0.52
C ARG A 141 0.63 -10.72 1.28
N LEU A 142 -0.42 -10.39 0.54
CA LEU A 142 -1.64 -9.73 1.01
C LEU A 142 -2.88 -10.43 0.41
N ASP A 143 -2.81 -11.76 0.31
CA ASP A 143 -3.73 -12.59 -0.49
C ASP A 143 -5.22 -12.37 -0.14
N SER A 144 -5.53 -12.09 1.13
CA SER A 144 -6.90 -11.92 1.64
C SER A 144 -7.33 -10.46 1.79
N LEU A 145 -6.45 -9.50 1.48
CA LEU A 145 -6.69 -8.09 1.73
C LEU A 145 -7.85 -7.63 0.86
N ARG A 146 -8.99 -7.36 1.49
CA ARG A 146 -10.24 -7.01 0.82
C ARG A 146 -10.52 -5.53 0.85
N GLN A 147 -10.20 -4.86 1.96
CA GLN A 147 -10.54 -3.46 2.15
C GLN A 147 -9.45 -2.68 2.87
N VAL A 148 -9.08 -1.52 2.32
CA VAL A 148 -8.25 -0.52 3.02
C VAL A 148 -8.96 0.82 2.97
N ARG A 149 -9.52 1.26 4.08
CA ARG A 149 -10.50 2.36 4.03
C ARG A 149 -9.93 3.70 3.55
N GLN A 150 -8.66 3.98 3.84
CA GLN A 150 -8.06 5.30 3.62
C GLN A 150 -6.94 5.26 2.58
N ASP A 151 -5.85 4.55 2.84
CA ASP A 151 -4.67 4.60 1.95
C ASP A 151 -3.86 3.32 1.97
N ILE A 152 -3.42 2.90 0.78
CA ILE A 152 -2.40 1.88 0.56
C ILE A 152 -1.18 2.58 -0.02
N LEU A 153 -0.05 2.54 0.70
CA LEU A 153 1.26 2.93 0.20
C LEU A 153 2.16 1.69 0.13
N ILE A 154 2.52 1.26 -1.08
CA ILE A 154 3.49 0.19 -1.32
C ILE A 154 4.68 0.77 -2.07
N CYS A 155 5.87 0.66 -1.50
CA CYS A 155 7.02 1.34 -2.04
C CYS A 155 8.32 0.57 -1.81
N ASN A 156 9.03 0.18 -2.89
CA ASN A 156 10.30 -0.54 -2.76
C ASN A 156 11.55 0.35 -2.95
N MET A 157 11.45 1.59 -2.49
CA MET A 157 12.50 2.59 -2.44
C MET A 157 12.66 3.11 -1.01
N ASP A 158 13.88 3.50 -0.64
CA ASP A 158 14.15 4.11 0.66
C ASP A 158 13.40 5.46 0.78
N GLU A 159 12.64 5.61 1.87
CA GLU A 159 11.81 6.80 2.17
C GLU A 159 10.80 7.18 1.08
N CYS A 160 10.59 6.32 0.08
CA CYS A 160 9.84 6.64 -1.14
C CYS A 160 10.32 7.93 -1.84
N ASP A 161 11.61 8.27 -1.68
CA ASP A 161 12.20 9.39 -2.41
C ASP A 161 12.48 8.96 -3.85
N SER A 162 11.86 9.64 -4.80
CA SER A 162 12.11 9.51 -6.25
C SER A 162 13.59 9.65 -6.67
N LYS A 163 14.45 10.21 -5.82
CA LYS A 163 15.90 10.30 -6.03
C LYS A 163 16.63 8.99 -5.71
N ASN A 164 16.03 8.14 -4.89
CA ASN A 164 16.61 6.86 -4.51
C ASN A 164 16.32 5.82 -5.58
N SER A 165 17.27 4.91 -5.78
CA SER A 165 17.06 3.78 -6.67
C SER A 165 16.23 2.70 -5.96
N PRO A 166 15.30 2.04 -6.64
CA PRO A 166 14.58 0.89 -6.08
C PRO A 166 15.52 -0.23 -5.67
N ASN A 167 15.19 -0.87 -4.56
CA ASN A 167 15.99 -1.92 -3.92
C ASN A 167 15.92 -3.28 -4.65
N GLY A 168 15.08 -3.40 -5.68
CA GLY A 168 14.90 -4.62 -6.46
C GLY A 168 13.71 -4.53 -7.41
N VAL A 169 13.21 -5.68 -7.85
CA VAL A 169 11.96 -5.80 -8.59
C VAL A 169 10.92 -6.42 -7.65
N LEU A 170 9.75 -5.80 -7.53
CA LEU A 170 8.66 -6.29 -6.68
C LEU A 170 7.47 -6.77 -7.53
N ASN A 171 6.90 -7.92 -7.17
CA ASN A 171 5.60 -8.32 -7.66
C ASN A 171 4.53 -7.93 -6.62
N VAL A 172 3.53 -7.15 -7.02
CA VAL A 172 2.40 -6.82 -6.17
C VAL A 172 1.15 -7.48 -6.73
N SER A 173 0.52 -8.31 -5.90
CA SER A 173 -0.78 -8.93 -6.21
C SER A 173 -1.69 -8.75 -5.01
N LEU A 174 -2.84 -8.10 -5.23
CA LEU A 174 -3.90 -7.89 -4.25
C LEU A 174 -5.19 -8.54 -4.79
N PRO A 175 -5.25 -9.88 -4.87
CA PRO A 175 -6.30 -10.58 -5.60
C PRO A 175 -7.69 -10.43 -4.96
N ALA A 176 -7.76 -10.21 -3.65
CA ALA A 176 -9.01 -10.02 -2.93
C ALA A 176 -9.42 -8.55 -2.77
N LEU A 177 -8.56 -7.59 -3.13
CA LEU A 177 -8.79 -6.17 -2.85
C LEU A 177 -10.00 -5.71 -3.66
N HIS A 178 -11.02 -5.25 -2.95
CA HIS A 178 -12.30 -4.84 -3.52
C HIS A 178 -12.53 -3.34 -3.36
N ASP A 179 -12.17 -2.78 -2.21
CA ASP A 179 -12.34 -1.38 -1.88
C ASP A 179 -11.03 -0.81 -1.33
N THR A 180 -10.58 0.34 -1.85
CA THR A 180 -9.57 1.15 -1.14
C THR A 180 -9.92 2.63 -1.17
N GLY A 181 -9.44 3.41 -0.20
CA GLY A 181 -9.55 4.87 -0.26
C GLY A 181 -8.68 5.41 -1.39
N HIS A 182 -7.36 5.26 -1.22
CA HIS A 182 -6.35 5.58 -2.22
C HIS A 182 -5.39 4.40 -2.41
N LEU A 183 -4.71 4.38 -3.56
CA LEU A 183 -3.74 3.36 -3.93
C LEU A 183 -2.47 3.99 -4.47
N ASN A 184 -1.43 4.08 -3.64
CA ASN A 184 -0.11 4.54 -4.03
C ASN A 184 0.88 3.37 -4.11
N ALA A 185 1.46 3.16 -5.28
CA ALA A 185 2.55 2.21 -5.49
C ALA A 185 3.73 2.87 -6.21
N GLU A 186 4.90 2.88 -5.56
CA GLU A 186 6.11 3.54 -6.07
C GLU A 186 7.32 2.59 -6.09
N GLY A 187 8.13 2.64 -7.14
CA GLY A 187 9.39 1.90 -7.23
C GLY A 187 9.50 1.05 -8.48
N ARG A 188 10.04 -0.17 -8.42
CA ARG A 188 10.25 -1.04 -9.60
C ARG A 188 9.45 -2.32 -9.45
N PHE A 189 8.46 -2.49 -10.32
CA PHE A 189 7.55 -3.63 -10.29
C PHE A 189 7.75 -4.55 -11.50
N SER A 190 7.58 -5.86 -11.32
CA SER A 190 7.43 -6.80 -12.45
C SER A 190 5.99 -6.92 -12.91
N SER A 191 5.06 -6.73 -11.98
CA SER A 191 3.63 -6.88 -12.17
C SER A 191 2.90 -6.21 -11.02
N PHE A 192 1.71 -5.69 -11.32
CA PHE A 192 0.80 -5.08 -10.37
C PHE A 192 -0.62 -5.53 -10.71
N ASP A 193 -1.17 -6.45 -9.91
CA ASP A 193 -2.45 -7.10 -10.20
C ASP A 193 -3.46 -6.89 -9.06
N THR A 194 -4.57 -6.23 -9.38
CA THR A 194 -5.67 -5.94 -8.45
C THR A 194 -7.02 -6.22 -9.16
N PRO A 195 -7.31 -7.49 -9.49
CA PRO A 195 -8.36 -7.87 -10.43
C PRO A 195 -9.76 -7.57 -9.91
N ASN A 196 -9.96 -7.63 -8.60
CA ASN A 196 -11.26 -7.46 -7.97
C ASN A 196 -11.51 -6.04 -7.42
N LEU A 197 -10.60 -5.09 -7.67
CA LEU A 197 -10.74 -3.72 -7.17
C LEU A 197 -11.91 -3.06 -7.89
N THR A 198 -12.99 -2.76 -7.16
CA THR A 198 -14.21 -2.16 -7.71
C THR A 198 -14.37 -0.69 -7.36
N ASN A 199 -13.94 -0.30 -6.15
CA ASN A 199 -14.21 1.03 -5.62
C ASN A 199 -12.95 1.69 -5.09
N LEU A 200 -12.76 2.94 -5.51
CA LEU A 200 -11.83 3.90 -4.93
C LEU A 200 -12.64 4.98 -4.25
N THR A 201 -12.66 5.00 -2.92
CA THR A 201 -13.59 5.86 -2.16
C THR A 201 -13.01 7.23 -1.79
N GLY A 202 -11.71 7.46 -1.97
CA GLY A 202 -11.10 8.80 -1.86
C GLY A 202 -11.24 9.50 -0.51
N PHE A 203 -11.42 8.77 0.60
CA PHE A 203 -11.43 9.37 1.93
C PHE A 203 -9.97 9.55 2.41
N GLY A 204 -9.54 10.79 2.65
CA GLY A 204 -8.21 11.10 3.18
C GLY A 204 -7.61 12.43 2.67
N THR A 205 -6.31 12.64 2.91
CA THR A 205 -5.57 13.85 2.51
C THR A 205 -4.71 13.66 1.25
N ALA A 206 -4.81 12.50 0.59
CA ALA A 206 -4.02 12.22 -0.60
C ALA A 206 -4.51 13.06 -1.77
N PHE A 207 -3.57 13.54 -2.59
CA PHE A 207 -3.89 14.32 -3.79
C PHE A 207 -4.40 13.45 -4.94
N TYR A 208 -4.28 12.11 -4.85
CA TYR A 208 -4.55 11.17 -5.95
C TYR A 208 -5.25 9.92 -5.42
N ASN A 209 -6.22 9.39 -6.18
CA ASN A 209 -6.92 8.12 -5.92
C ASN A 209 -6.07 6.90 -6.26
N ILE A 210 -5.30 6.98 -7.35
CA ILE A 210 -4.29 5.99 -7.69
C ILE A 210 -3.03 6.75 -8.08
N LYS A 211 -1.90 6.44 -7.45
CA LYS A 211 -0.57 6.89 -7.83
C LYS A 211 0.29 5.67 -8.15
N LEU A 212 0.72 5.50 -9.39
CA LEU A 212 1.60 4.40 -9.80
C LEU A 212 2.87 4.95 -10.42
N VAL A 213 3.95 4.98 -9.65
CA VAL A 213 5.27 5.46 -10.08
C VAL A 213 6.22 4.28 -10.22
N THR A 214 6.35 3.76 -11.43
CA THR A 214 7.27 2.68 -11.77
C THR A 214 8.61 3.21 -12.32
N SER A 215 9.71 2.52 -12.03
CA SER A 215 11.05 2.81 -12.55
C SER A 215 11.68 1.53 -13.11
N GLY A 216 12.10 1.57 -14.38
CA GLY A 216 12.62 0.40 -15.10
C GLY A 216 12.40 0.54 -16.61
N GLU A 217 13.11 -0.24 -17.41
CA GLU A 217 13.04 -0.17 -18.88
C GLU A 217 11.88 -0.97 -19.48
N ALA A 218 11.32 -1.93 -18.74
CA ALA A 218 10.22 -2.77 -19.21
C ALA A 218 8.86 -2.16 -18.87
N PRO A 219 7.91 -2.09 -19.83
CA PRO A 219 6.55 -1.70 -19.53
C PRO A 219 5.90 -2.73 -18.60
N ILE A 220 5.17 -2.24 -17.59
CA ILE A 220 4.39 -3.08 -16.69
C ILE A 220 2.96 -3.08 -17.21
N ASN A 221 2.33 -4.25 -17.27
CA ASN A 221 0.90 -4.33 -17.56
C ASN A 221 0.13 -4.09 -16.26
N ILE A 222 -0.68 -3.04 -16.25
CA ILE A 222 -1.51 -2.65 -15.11
C ILE A 222 -2.96 -2.69 -15.57
N SER A 223 -3.75 -3.54 -14.90
CA SER A 223 -5.17 -3.68 -15.22
C SER A 223 -6.07 -3.64 -13.99
N PHE A 224 -7.16 -2.89 -14.10
CA PHE A 224 -8.22 -2.80 -13.08
C PHE A 224 -9.57 -3.24 -13.67
N PRO A 225 -9.79 -4.55 -13.90
CA PRO A 225 -10.89 -5.01 -14.72
C PRO A 225 -12.27 -4.83 -14.09
N GLU A 226 -12.38 -4.86 -12.77
CA GLU A 226 -13.67 -4.70 -12.07
C GLU A 226 -13.90 -3.27 -11.54
N LEU A 227 -12.99 -2.33 -11.83
CA LEU A 227 -13.05 -0.97 -11.29
C LEU A 227 -14.24 -0.23 -11.88
N LYS A 228 -15.19 0.15 -11.03
CA LYS A 228 -16.48 0.75 -11.40
C LYS A 228 -16.67 2.15 -10.85
N TYR A 229 -16.08 2.43 -9.69
CA TYR A 229 -16.31 3.67 -8.97
C TYR A 229 -15.00 4.29 -8.50
N ILE A 230 -14.81 5.57 -8.83
CA ILE A 230 -13.70 6.39 -8.37
C ILE A 230 -14.29 7.68 -7.83
N GLN A 231 -14.20 7.85 -6.51
CA GLN A 231 -14.59 9.07 -5.82
C GLN A 231 -13.34 9.92 -5.58
N GLY A 232 -13.33 11.16 -6.03
CA GLY A 232 -12.24 12.10 -5.80
C GLY A 232 -11.61 12.65 -7.08
N GLU A 233 -10.58 13.46 -6.91
CA GLU A 233 -10.19 14.50 -7.87
C GLU A 233 -8.97 14.19 -8.74
N ASP A 234 -8.26 13.06 -8.62
CA ASP A 234 -7.14 12.77 -9.54
C ASP A 234 -6.77 11.27 -9.62
N LEU A 235 -6.35 10.81 -10.79
CA LEU A 235 -5.53 9.60 -10.98
C LEU A 235 -4.12 10.05 -11.43
N GLN A 236 -3.05 9.33 -11.09
CA GLN A 236 -1.70 9.51 -11.65
C GLN A 236 -1.09 8.13 -11.88
N SER A 237 -0.84 7.74 -13.13
CA SER A 237 -0.23 6.44 -13.41
C SER A 237 0.80 6.52 -14.53
N ILE A 238 1.68 5.52 -14.56
CA ILE A 238 2.71 5.30 -15.59
C ILE A 238 2.30 4.19 -16.58
N SER A 239 1.20 3.46 -16.32
CA SER A 239 0.51 2.64 -17.33
C SER A 239 -0.86 2.22 -16.85
N VAL A 240 -1.89 2.31 -17.70
CA VAL A 240 -3.27 2.00 -17.28
C VAL A 240 -4.04 1.39 -18.44
N SER A 241 -4.45 0.14 -18.27
CA SER A 241 -5.54 -0.48 -19.02
C SER A 241 -6.69 -0.70 -18.04
N ILE A 242 -7.72 0.14 -18.06
CA ILE A 242 -8.93 -0.07 -17.25
C ILE A 242 -10.03 -0.59 -18.18
N PRO A 243 -10.28 -1.90 -18.31
CA PRO A 243 -11.11 -2.42 -19.38
C PRO A 243 -12.63 -2.27 -19.20
N ASP A 244 -13.15 -1.72 -18.08
CA ASP A 244 -14.60 -1.67 -17.85
C ASP A 244 -15.11 -0.48 -17.02
N ILE A 245 -14.49 0.71 -17.14
CA ILE A 245 -15.14 1.96 -16.67
C ILE A 245 -15.97 2.54 -17.81
N SER A 246 -17.30 2.51 -17.69
CA SER A 246 -18.18 3.17 -18.64
C SER A 246 -18.34 4.66 -18.36
N ASN A 247 -18.33 5.09 -17.09
CA ASN A 247 -18.62 6.47 -16.71
C ASN A 247 -17.66 6.95 -15.62
N MET A 248 -16.89 7.99 -15.91
CA MET A 248 -15.90 8.57 -15.00
C MET A 248 -16.27 10.03 -14.68
N THR A 249 -16.74 10.27 -13.46
CA THR A 249 -17.08 11.62 -12.96
C THR A 249 -15.90 12.33 -12.30
N ALA A 250 -14.70 11.74 -12.35
CA ALA A 250 -13.48 12.25 -11.74
C ALA A 250 -12.51 12.79 -12.80
N TRP A 251 -11.56 13.62 -12.38
CA TRP A 251 -10.44 14.03 -13.22
C TRP A 251 -9.44 12.86 -13.34
N PHE A 252 -9.09 12.53 -14.57
CA PHE A 252 -8.12 11.50 -14.93
C PHE A 252 -6.79 12.14 -15.28
N SER A 253 -5.72 11.86 -14.53
CA SER A 253 -4.37 12.30 -14.88
C SER A 253 -3.41 11.12 -15.07
N VAL A 254 -2.50 11.25 -16.02
CA VAL A 254 -1.46 10.26 -16.30
C VAL A 254 -0.17 11.04 -16.53
N ASN A 255 0.91 10.64 -15.86
CA ASN A 255 2.22 11.25 -16.05
C ASN A 255 3.24 10.14 -16.33
N ALA A 256 3.55 9.95 -17.61
CA ALA A 256 4.39 8.88 -18.11
C ALA A 256 5.84 9.34 -18.24
N TYR A 257 6.77 8.76 -17.47
CA TYR A 257 8.21 9.03 -17.66
C TYR A 257 8.84 8.15 -18.75
N ASN A 258 8.33 6.92 -18.91
CA ASN A 258 8.72 5.97 -19.95
C ASN A 258 7.63 5.90 -21.03
N GLN A 259 7.98 5.35 -22.20
CA GLN A 259 7.07 5.20 -23.32
C GLN A 259 5.81 4.41 -22.90
N LEU A 260 4.64 5.02 -23.06
CA LEU A 260 3.35 4.47 -22.63
C LEU A 260 2.31 4.44 -23.75
N ASP A 261 1.65 3.28 -23.89
CA ASP A 261 0.42 3.11 -24.66
C ASP A 261 -0.80 3.06 -23.72
N ILE A 262 -1.79 3.90 -23.99
CA ILE A 262 -3.01 4.03 -23.20
C ILE A 262 -4.18 3.49 -24.00
N ASN A 263 -4.95 2.55 -23.44
CA ASN A 263 -6.18 2.04 -24.04
C ASN A 263 -7.29 1.95 -22.98
N LEU A 264 -8.28 2.82 -23.08
CA LEU A 264 -9.30 3.02 -22.05
C LEU A 264 -10.71 3.06 -22.69
N PRO A 265 -11.66 2.25 -22.22
CA PRO A 265 -13.00 2.08 -22.80
C PRO A 265 -14.04 3.04 -22.21
N PHE A 266 -13.61 4.19 -21.68
CA PHE A 266 -14.49 5.21 -21.11
C PHE A 266 -15.56 5.61 -22.13
N GLN A 267 -16.83 5.74 -21.69
CA GLN A 267 -17.89 6.32 -22.52
C GLN A 267 -18.07 7.81 -22.22
N GLU A 268 -17.95 8.19 -20.94
CA GLU A 268 -18.02 9.56 -20.45
C GLU A 268 -16.87 9.81 -19.47
N ALA A 269 -16.22 10.97 -19.60
CA ALA A 269 -15.22 11.48 -18.66
C ALA A 269 -15.45 12.98 -18.42
N GLN A 270 -15.07 13.54 -17.27
CA GLN A 270 -15.08 14.99 -17.10
C GLN A 270 -13.78 15.57 -17.68
N ASP A 271 -12.66 15.35 -17.01
CA ASP A 271 -11.36 15.90 -17.40
C ASP A 271 -10.35 14.76 -17.59
N ILE A 272 -9.60 14.79 -18.69
CA ILE A 272 -8.51 13.88 -19.01
C ILE A 272 -7.25 14.70 -19.27
N LEU A 273 -6.22 14.51 -18.45
CA LEU A 273 -4.90 15.12 -18.59
C LEU A 273 -3.83 14.03 -18.71
N LEU A 274 -3.28 13.85 -19.90
CA LEU A 274 -2.20 12.92 -20.16
C LEU A 274 -0.91 13.73 -20.36
N THR A 275 0.17 13.37 -19.68
CA THR A 275 1.45 14.07 -19.76
C THR A 275 2.61 13.08 -19.84
N GLY A 276 3.69 13.42 -20.53
CA GLY A 276 4.93 12.65 -20.53
C GLY A 276 5.22 11.86 -21.81
N ASN A 277 5.94 10.74 -21.74
CA ASN A 277 6.38 9.96 -22.91
C ASN A 277 5.27 9.01 -23.35
N ILE A 278 4.26 9.51 -24.07
CA ILE A 278 3.08 8.73 -24.47
C ILE A 278 3.13 8.46 -25.98
N SER A 279 3.20 7.18 -26.37
CA SER A 279 3.28 6.78 -27.78
C SER A 279 1.93 6.53 -28.43
N SER A 280 0.94 6.05 -27.68
CA SER A 280 -0.41 5.91 -28.21
C SER A 280 -1.48 6.12 -27.15
N VAL A 281 -2.63 6.62 -27.59
CA VAL A 281 -3.81 6.84 -26.77
C VAL A 281 -5.04 6.40 -27.54
N GLN A 282 -5.76 5.45 -26.97
CA GLN A 282 -6.96 4.86 -27.54
C GLN A 282 -8.12 4.99 -26.56
N PHE A 283 -9.16 5.69 -27.00
CA PHE A 283 -10.43 5.80 -26.30
C PHE A 283 -11.57 5.34 -27.22
N PRO A 284 -11.69 4.03 -27.50
CA PRO A 284 -12.57 3.51 -28.54
C PRO A 284 -14.06 3.80 -28.28
N ASN A 285 -14.46 3.96 -27.01
CA ASN A 285 -15.85 4.13 -26.62
C ASN A 285 -16.20 5.55 -26.16
N LEU A 286 -15.25 6.49 -26.14
CA LEU A 286 -15.46 7.81 -25.53
C LEU A 286 -16.42 8.64 -26.39
N THR A 287 -17.53 9.04 -25.78
CA THR A 287 -18.61 9.83 -26.39
C THR A 287 -18.69 11.25 -25.84
N SER A 288 -18.31 11.47 -24.57
CA SER A 288 -18.32 12.78 -23.91
C SER A 288 -17.06 12.98 -23.07
N VAL A 289 -16.45 14.16 -23.21
CA VAL A 289 -15.37 14.65 -22.35
C VAL A 289 -15.45 16.17 -22.26
N ASP A 290 -15.33 16.75 -21.06
CA ASP A 290 -15.33 18.21 -20.89
C ASP A 290 -13.97 18.79 -21.29
N THR A 291 -12.89 18.28 -20.71
CA THR A 291 -11.51 18.66 -21.07
C THR A 291 -10.69 17.44 -21.42
N PHE A 292 -10.03 17.46 -22.57
CA PHE A 292 -9.07 16.45 -22.96
C PHE A 292 -7.75 17.11 -23.35
N THR A 293 -6.68 16.82 -22.61
CA THR A 293 -5.33 17.37 -22.82
C THR A 293 -4.32 16.23 -22.88
N VAL A 294 -3.45 16.25 -23.90
CA VAL A 294 -2.30 15.33 -24.01
C VAL A 294 -1.04 16.12 -24.27
N ASN A 295 -0.15 16.17 -23.29
CA ASN A 295 1.18 16.76 -23.41
C ASN A 295 2.20 15.62 -23.53
N SER A 296 2.33 15.06 -24.74
CA SER A 296 3.31 14.01 -24.99
C SER A 296 4.67 14.57 -25.45
N VAL A 297 5.78 14.00 -24.95
CA VAL A 297 7.14 14.26 -25.48
C VAL A 297 7.56 13.26 -26.57
N ALA A 298 6.71 12.28 -26.87
CA ALA A 298 6.93 11.28 -27.92
C ALA A 298 5.99 11.49 -29.12
N SER A 299 6.29 10.82 -30.23
CA SER A 299 5.39 10.75 -31.38
C SER A 299 4.11 10.05 -30.96
N LEU A 300 2.99 10.77 -30.99
CA LEU A 300 1.71 10.35 -30.45
C LEU A 300 0.79 9.81 -31.54
N ASP A 301 0.32 8.57 -31.39
CA ASP A 301 -0.79 8.00 -32.16
C ASP A 301 -2.11 8.13 -31.39
N LEU A 302 -3.12 8.75 -32.00
CA LEU A 302 -4.40 9.06 -31.35
C LEU A 302 -5.54 8.36 -32.08
N MET A 303 -6.30 7.53 -31.36
CA MET A 303 -7.57 6.98 -31.84
C MET A 303 -8.71 7.25 -30.85
N PHE A 304 -9.74 7.93 -31.32
CA PHE A 304 -10.96 8.25 -30.57
C PHE A 304 -12.21 7.65 -31.21
N GLY A 305 -13.25 7.45 -30.41
CA GLY A 305 -14.63 7.45 -30.87
C GLY A 305 -15.08 8.84 -31.38
N VAL A 306 -16.38 9.02 -31.63
CA VAL A 306 -16.92 10.34 -32.00
C VAL A 306 -16.93 11.25 -30.77
N VAL A 307 -16.06 12.27 -30.74
CA VAL A 307 -15.90 13.19 -29.59
C VAL A 307 -16.16 14.65 -30.01
N VAL A 308 -16.88 15.41 -29.17
CA VAL A 308 -17.05 16.86 -29.29
C VAL A 308 -16.26 17.52 -28.16
N GLY A 309 -15.31 18.42 -28.47
CA GLY A 309 -14.59 19.22 -27.44
C GLY A 309 -13.09 18.95 -27.21
N VAL A 310 -12.36 18.42 -28.19
CA VAL A 310 -10.93 18.09 -28.03
C VAL A 310 -10.02 19.33 -28.18
N VAL A 311 -9.17 19.64 -27.20
CA VAL A 311 -8.09 20.64 -27.31
C VAL A 311 -6.74 19.92 -27.30
N ILE A 312 -6.07 19.85 -28.45
CA ILE A 312 -4.77 19.19 -28.57
C ILE A 312 -3.67 20.24 -28.38
N GLY A 313 -2.90 20.14 -27.29
CA GLY A 313 -1.65 20.87 -27.08
C GLY A 313 -0.45 20.02 -27.45
N LEU A 314 0.15 20.25 -28.62
CA LEU A 314 1.44 19.65 -28.98
C LEU A 314 2.55 20.62 -28.53
N LEU A 315 3.51 20.14 -27.74
CA LEU A 315 4.74 20.86 -27.38
C LEU A 315 5.93 20.31 -28.16
#